data_AF-W5SFX9-F1
#
_entry.id   AF-W5SFX9-F1
#
_cell.length_a   1.000
_cell.length_b   1.000
_cell.length_c   1.000
_cell.angle_alpha   90.00
_cell.angle_beta   90.00
_cell.angle_gamma   90.00
#
_symmetry.space_group_name_H-M   'P 1'
#
loop_
_entity.id
_entity.type
_entity.pdbx_description
1 polymer ?
#
loop_
_entity_poly.entity_id
_entity_poly.type
_entity_poly.pdbx_seq_one_letter_code
_entity_poly.pdbx_strand_id
1 'polypeptide(L)'
;MFMDIYNNKLKKLKIIMVIIILLNSCNFKDEALGSEPGKGDAMKKLKDARTPIQILLDDFNFSDEYKAAVFYIKKPLTDSDIGRVRGYKTYTDAEFYDLLVKLGKYKLKNSVRIILLTLRERRNAFDAIDTIKKNQAKKDELAQNFDNIDNAYRTFLKSVFNIANVDVIFNNIKNHTGSQGFAKIRDDAWLVLRNEM
;
A
#
# COMPACT_ATOMS: atom_id res chain seq x y z
N MET A 1 -28.95 1.17 3.03
CA MET A 1 -28.06 2.27 2.62
C MET A 1 -27.03 2.65 3.71
N PHE A 2 -27.42 3.12 4.91
CA PHE A 2 -26.45 3.36 6.01
C PHE A 2 -25.75 2.08 6.51
N MET A 3 -26.49 0.97 6.58
CA MET A 3 -25.95 -0.34 6.99
C MET A 3 -24.93 -0.91 5.99
N ASP A 4 -25.03 -0.57 4.71
CA ASP A 4 -24.13 -1.09 3.66
C ASP A 4 -22.77 -0.41 3.71
N ILE A 5 -22.73 0.89 3.99
CA ILE A 5 -21.51 1.67 4.17
C ILE A 5 -20.78 1.26 5.46
N TYR A 6 -21.52 1.10 6.56
CA TYR A 6 -20.96 0.60 7.82
C TYR A 6 -20.38 -0.80 7.64
N ASN A 7 -21.12 -1.71 7.00
CA ASN A 7 -20.62 -3.06 6.71
C ASN A 7 -19.41 -3.07 5.79
N ASN A 8 -19.30 -2.15 4.81
CA ASN A 8 -18.13 -2.08 3.95
C ASN A 8 -16.89 -1.53 4.68
N LYS A 9 -17.06 -0.51 5.54
CA LYS A 9 -15.98 -0.03 6.41
C LYS A 9 -15.57 -1.10 7.43
N LEU A 10 -16.52 -1.78 8.05
CA LEU A 10 -16.28 -2.88 9.00
C LEU A 10 -15.60 -4.09 8.32
N LYS A 11 -16.00 -4.44 7.09
CA LYS A 11 -15.35 -5.48 6.27
C LYS A 11 -13.92 -5.09 5.91
N LYS A 12 -13.68 -3.83 5.49
CA LYS A 12 -12.33 -3.33 5.22
C LYS A 12 -11.45 -3.33 6.47
N LEU A 13 -11.99 -2.92 7.62
CA LEU A 13 -11.28 -2.93 8.91
C LEU A 13 -10.92 -4.36 9.36
N LYS A 14 -11.86 -5.31 9.22
CA LYS A 14 -11.62 -6.74 9.51
C LYS A 14 -10.54 -7.34 8.60
N ILE A 15 -10.53 -7.01 7.30
CA ILE A 15 -9.50 -7.49 6.36
C ILE A 15 -8.10 -6.95 6.73
N ILE A 16 -8.00 -5.67 7.12
CA ILE A 16 -6.73 -5.07 7.55
C ILE A 16 -6.21 -5.72 8.83
N MET A 17 -7.10 -6.01 9.79
CA MET A 17 -6.72 -6.65 11.06
C MET A 17 -6.23 -8.09 10.86
N VAL A 18 -6.83 -8.85 9.95
CA VAL A 18 -6.37 -10.22 9.59
C VAL A 18 -4.98 -10.19 8.93
N ILE A 19 -4.70 -9.20 8.08
CA ILE A 19 -3.37 -9.05 7.46
C ILE A 19 -2.31 -8.76 8.54
N ILE A 20 -2.62 -7.94 9.55
CA ILE A 20 -1.69 -7.66 10.67
C ILE A 20 -1.44 -8.91 11.52
N ILE A 21 -2.46 -9.73 11.77
CA ILE A 21 -2.31 -11.00 12.52
C ILE A 21 -1.41 -11.97 11.74
N LEU A 22 -1.65 -12.15 10.44
CA LEU A 22 -0.84 -13.04 9.58
C LEU A 22 0.62 -12.59 9.46
N LEU A 23 0.91 -11.30 9.60
CA LEU A 23 2.28 -10.75 9.58
C LEU A 23 3.02 -10.96 10.92
N ASN A 24 2.31 -11.19 12.02
CA ASN A 24 2.91 -11.43 13.35
C ASN A 24 3.01 -12.93 13.72
N SER A 25 2.39 -13.84 12.97
CA SER A 25 2.42 -15.28 13.25
C SER A 25 3.73 -16.00 12.87
N CYS A 26 4.73 -15.31 12.32
CA CYS A 26 6.05 -15.91 12.12
C CYS A 26 6.90 -15.86 13.40
N ASN A 27 6.47 -16.60 14.43
CA ASN A 27 7.36 -17.05 15.50
C ASN A 27 6.76 -18.26 16.23
N PHE A 28 6.98 -19.47 15.72
CA PHE A 28 6.89 -20.68 16.54
C PHE A 28 8.08 -21.59 16.26
N LYS A 29 8.71 -21.97 17.37
CA LYS A 29 10.01 -22.61 17.51
C LYS A 29 9.98 -24.07 17.03
N ASP A 30 11.14 -24.54 16.62
CA ASP A 30 11.48 -25.95 16.44
C ASP A 30 11.29 -26.74 17.74
N GLU A 31 10.66 -27.90 17.66
CA GLU A 31 10.90 -29.04 18.56
C GLU A 31 10.83 -30.34 17.73
N ALA A 32 11.87 -31.13 17.87
CA ALA A 32 12.07 -32.41 17.21
C ALA A 32 11.52 -33.56 18.05
N LEU A 33 10.95 -34.60 17.41
CA LEU A 33 11.39 -36.02 17.52
C LEU A 33 10.47 -36.93 16.70
N GLY A 34 11.06 -37.86 15.92
CA GLY A 34 10.34 -38.95 15.26
C GLY A 34 11.01 -39.41 13.97
N SER A 35 11.97 -40.32 14.11
CA SER A 35 12.76 -40.95 13.05
C SER A 35 11.94 -41.83 12.09
N GLU A 36 12.15 -41.68 10.78
CA GLU A 36 12.34 -42.79 9.82
C GLU A 36 12.88 -42.29 8.46
N PRO A 37 13.66 -43.11 7.72
CA PRO A 37 14.52 -42.66 6.63
C PRO A 37 13.85 -42.77 5.25
N GLY A 38 14.05 -41.77 4.40
CA GLY A 38 13.84 -41.89 2.96
C GLY A 38 12.82 -40.91 2.37
N LYS A 39 13.22 -39.65 2.17
CA LYS A 39 12.57 -38.74 1.20
C LYS A 39 13.43 -37.52 0.88
N GLY A 40 14.63 -37.79 0.35
CA GLY A 40 15.59 -36.75 -0.06
C GLY A 40 15.10 -35.81 -1.18
N ASP A 41 14.02 -36.15 -1.88
CA ASP A 41 13.53 -35.36 -3.03
C ASP A 41 12.12 -34.77 -2.90
N ALA A 42 11.37 -35.08 -1.84
CA ALA A 42 10.03 -34.51 -1.64
C ALA A 42 10.05 -33.19 -0.83
N MET A 43 11.06 -32.98 0.01
CA MET A 43 11.15 -31.81 0.89
C MET A 43 11.61 -30.53 0.17
N LYS A 44 12.15 -30.63 -1.05
CA LYS A 44 12.57 -29.48 -1.86
C LYS A 44 11.40 -28.76 -2.55
N LYS A 45 10.20 -29.38 -2.57
CA LYS A 45 8.99 -28.84 -3.21
C LYS A 45 8.05 -28.05 -2.29
N LEU A 46 8.41 -27.87 -1.02
CA LEU A 46 7.62 -27.08 -0.05
C LEU A 46 8.34 -25.81 0.44
N LYS A 47 9.34 -25.33 -0.31
CA LYS A 47 10.15 -24.15 0.03
C LYS A 47 10.25 -23.20 -1.16
N ASP A 48 9.12 -22.61 -1.54
CA ASP A 48 9.00 -21.14 -1.64
C ASP A 48 7.56 -20.72 -2.03
N ALA A 49 6.75 -20.27 -1.08
CA ALA A 49 5.42 -19.71 -1.38
C ALA A 49 5.49 -18.26 -1.92
N ARG A 50 6.70 -17.74 -2.17
CA ARG A 50 6.92 -16.38 -2.64
C ARG A 50 6.55 -16.24 -4.12
N THR A 51 5.79 -15.18 -4.42
CA THR A 51 5.48 -14.74 -5.78
C THR A 51 6.74 -14.24 -6.49
N PRO A 52 6.78 -14.22 -7.84
CA PRO A 52 7.91 -13.66 -8.59
C PRO A 52 8.26 -12.22 -8.19
N ILE A 53 7.25 -11.42 -7.85
CA ILE A 53 7.45 -10.06 -7.33
C ILE A 53 8.19 -10.09 -5.99
N GLN A 54 7.81 -10.96 -5.06
CA GLN A 54 8.51 -11.07 -3.76
C GLN A 54 9.96 -11.48 -3.94
N ILE A 55 10.23 -12.46 -4.80
CA ILE A 55 11.58 -12.91 -5.13
C ILE A 55 12.41 -11.73 -5.67
N LEU A 56 11.89 -10.98 -6.65
CA LEU A 56 12.58 -9.82 -7.21
C LEU A 56 12.91 -8.76 -6.14
N LEU A 57 11.98 -8.49 -5.22
CA LEU A 57 12.18 -7.50 -4.16
C LEU A 57 13.19 -7.99 -3.11
N ASP A 58 13.23 -9.29 -2.84
CA ASP A 58 14.24 -9.92 -1.99
C ASP A 58 15.62 -9.85 -2.64
N ASP A 59 15.74 -10.13 -3.95
CA ASP A 59 16.99 -9.99 -4.71
C ASP A 59 17.49 -8.54 -4.73
N PHE A 60 16.56 -7.57 -4.74
CA PHE A 60 16.90 -6.17 -4.58
C PHE A 60 17.27 -5.78 -3.14
N ASN A 61 17.13 -6.69 -2.17
CA ASN A 61 17.34 -6.49 -0.75
C ASN A 61 16.49 -5.33 -0.19
N PHE A 62 15.21 -5.31 -0.57
CA PHE A 62 14.24 -4.34 -0.05
C PHE A 62 13.78 -4.77 1.34
N SER A 63 13.62 -3.79 2.25
CA SER A 63 12.99 -4.05 3.55
C SER A 63 11.50 -4.35 3.39
N ASP A 64 10.88 -4.90 4.42
CA ASP A 64 9.44 -5.19 4.40
C ASP A 64 8.59 -3.92 4.24
N GLU A 65 9.04 -2.78 4.79
CA GLU A 65 8.41 -1.47 4.55
C GLU A 65 8.43 -1.10 3.05
N TYR A 66 9.56 -1.31 2.37
CA TYR A 66 9.69 -1.04 0.94
C TYR A 66 8.84 -2.01 0.11
N LYS A 67 8.81 -3.29 0.48
CA LYS A 67 7.94 -4.29 -0.16
C LYS A 67 6.47 -3.90 -0.03
N ALA A 68 6.03 -3.50 1.16
CA ALA A 68 4.66 -3.06 1.40
C ALA A 68 4.28 -1.86 0.53
N ALA A 69 5.19 -0.90 0.33
CA ALA A 69 4.96 0.22 -0.58
C ALA A 69 4.90 -0.21 -2.06
N VAL A 70 5.69 -1.18 -2.51
CA VAL A 70 5.54 -1.75 -3.85
C VAL A 70 4.16 -2.38 -4.03
N PHE A 71 3.68 -3.15 -3.05
CA PHE A 71 2.32 -3.71 -3.07
C PHE A 71 1.23 -2.64 -2.97
N TYR A 72 1.48 -1.53 -2.29
CA TYR A 72 0.59 -0.37 -2.33
C TYR A 72 0.46 0.20 -3.74
N ILE A 73 1.57 0.35 -4.47
CA ILE A 73 1.57 0.83 -5.87
C ILE A 73 0.87 -0.16 -6.80
N LYS A 74 1.05 -1.47 -6.58
CA LYS A 74 0.40 -2.51 -7.38
C LYS A 74 -1.13 -2.35 -7.38
N LYS A 75 -1.73 -2.11 -6.21
CA LYS A 75 -3.19 -2.04 -6.03
C LYS A 75 -3.91 -1.15 -7.05
N PRO A 76 -3.57 0.16 -7.19
CA PRO A 76 -4.23 0.99 -8.20
C PRO A 76 -3.89 0.59 -9.63
N LEU A 77 -2.66 0.13 -9.91
CA LEU A 77 -2.24 -0.24 -11.26
C LEU A 77 -3.02 -1.45 -11.81
N THR A 78 -3.36 -2.41 -10.96
CA THR A 78 -4.11 -3.62 -11.33
C THR A 78 -5.64 -3.48 -11.16
N ASP A 79 -6.12 -2.36 -10.63
CA ASP A 79 -7.55 -2.09 -10.42
C ASP A 79 -8.15 -1.45 -11.69
N SER A 80 -9.05 -2.17 -12.38
CA SER A 80 -9.64 -1.72 -13.65
C SER A 80 -10.55 -0.50 -13.55
N ASP A 81 -11.06 -0.17 -12.37
CA ASP A 81 -11.97 0.94 -12.20
C ASP A 81 -11.21 2.27 -12.11
N ILE A 82 -10.00 2.25 -11.55
CA ILE A 82 -9.18 3.46 -11.44
C ILE A 82 -8.67 3.87 -12.82
N GLY A 83 -8.96 5.11 -13.21
CA GLY A 83 -8.47 5.67 -14.46
C GLY A 83 -9.17 5.14 -15.71
N ARG A 84 -10.22 4.30 -15.56
CA ARG A 84 -11.00 3.73 -16.67
C ARG A 84 -11.50 4.78 -17.65
N VAL A 85 -12.08 5.87 -17.13
CA VAL A 85 -12.61 6.99 -17.94
C VAL A 85 -11.50 7.67 -18.77
N ARG A 86 -10.25 7.60 -18.31
CA ARG A 86 -9.08 8.18 -19.00
C ARG A 86 -8.36 7.17 -19.92
N GLY A 87 -8.86 5.93 -20.01
CA GLY A 87 -8.24 4.87 -20.79
C GLY A 87 -6.88 4.41 -20.24
N TYR A 88 -6.62 4.58 -18.95
CA TYR A 88 -5.35 4.12 -18.35
C TYR A 88 -5.27 2.59 -18.36
N LYS A 89 -4.09 2.09 -18.72
CA LYS A 89 -3.78 0.66 -18.73
C LYS A 89 -4.05 0.04 -17.37
N THR A 90 -4.65 -1.15 -17.38
CA THR A 90 -4.76 -2.02 -16.22
C THR A 90 -3.73 -3.13 -16.33
N TYR A 91 -2.81 -3.18 -15.37
CA TYR A 91 -1.72 -4.13 -15.37
C TYR A 91 -2.20 -5.50 -14.90
N THR A 92 -1.72 -6.55 -15.57
CA THR A 92 -1.68 -7.89 -14.97
C THR A 92 -0.49 -8.01 -14.02
N ASP A 93 -0.46 -9.07 -13.21
CA ASP A 93 0.67 -9.36 -12.31
C ASP A 93 2.00 -9.51 -13.07
N ALA A 94 1.97 -10.15 -14.25
CA ALA A 94 3.15 -10.32 -15.11
C ALA A 94 3.63 -8.98 -15.68
N GLU A 95 2.71 -8.14 -16.19
CA GLU A 95 3.09 -6.83 -16.71
C GLU A 95 3.60 -5.89 -15.62
N PHE A 96 3.04 -5.99 -14.41
CA PHE A 96 3.54 -5.23 -13.26
C PHE A 96 4.94 -5.70 -12.88
N TYR A 97 5.20 -7.01 -12.87
CA TYR A 97 6.54 -7.56 -12.69
C TYR A 97 7.53 -7.01 -13.74
N ASP A 98 7.17 -7.04 -15.03
CA ASP A 98 8.01 -6.50 -16.11
C ASP A 98 8.32 -5.01 -15.93
N LEU A 99 7.35 -4.23 -15.45
CA LEU A 99 7.55 -2.83 -15.11
C LEU A 99 8.58 -2.66 -13.98
N LEU A 100 8.52 -3.48 -12.92
CA LEU A 100 9.51 -3.44 -11.84
C LEU A 100 10.91 -3.79 -12.35
N VAL A 101 11.03 -4.80 -13.22
CA VAL A 101 12.29 -5.16 -13.88
C VAL A 101 12.84 -4.00 -14.72
N LYS A 102 11.99 -3.36 -15.53
CA LYS A 102 12.39 -2.21 -16.38
C LYS A 102 12.80 -0.97 -15.58
N LEU A 103 12.17 -0.71 -14.44
CA LEU A 103 12.60 0.34 -13.51
C LEU A 103 13.97 0.01 -12.92
N GLY A 104 14.20 -1.27 -12.63
CA GLY A 104 15.41 -1.75 -11.98
C GLY A 104 15.52 -1.28 -10.52
N LYS A 105 16.49 -1.85 -9.80
CA LYS A 105 16.69 -1.64 -8.36
C LYS A 105 16.78 -0.16 -7.98
N TYR A 106 17.59 0.62 -8.71
CA TYR A 106 17.87 2.01 -8.35
C TYR A 106 16.64 2.92 -8.45
N LYS A 107 15.94 2.93 -9.60
CA LYS A 107 14.77 3.80 -9.79
C LYS A 107 13.62 3.33 -8.92
N LEU A 108 13.39 2.01 -8.82
CA LEU A 108 12.33 1.47 -7.97
C LEU A 108 12.55 1.84 -6.49
N LYS A 109 13.76 1.67 -5.96
CA LYS A 109 14.07 2.00 -4.55
C LYS A 109 13.82 3.48 -4.26
N ASN A 110 14.27 4.36 -5.14
CA ASN A 110 14.09 5.80 -4.96
C ASN A 110 12.62 6.23 -5.10
N SER A 111 11.87 5.68 -6.07
CA SER A 111 10.44 5.92 -6.20
C SER A 111 9.68 5.47 -4.94
N VAL A 112 9.98 4.26 -4.44
CA VAL A 112 9.38 3.71 -3.22
C VAL A 112 9.67 4.60 -2.01
N ARG A 113 10.90 5.10 -1.87
CA ARG A 113 11.28 6.02 -0.79
C ARG A 113 10.40 7.28 -0.77
N ILE A 114 10.14 7.89 -1.92
CA ILE A 114 9.30 9.10 -2.02
C ILE A 114 7.83 8.77 -1.74
N ILE A 115 7.34 7.64 -2.25
CA ILE A 115 5.98 7.17 -2.00
C ILE A 115 5.78 6.87 -0.50
N LEU A 116 6.76 6.28 0.18
CA LEU A 116 6.72 6.04 1.62
C LEU A 116 6.54 7.32 2.44
N LEU A 117 7.18 8.43 2.05
CA LEU A 117 6.95 9.73 2.71
C LEU A 117 5.48 10.15 2.60
N THR A 118 4.86 9.92 1.44
CA THR A 118 3.42 10.21 1.25
C THR A 118 2.54 9.27 2.06
N LEU A 119 2.88 7.98 2.14
CA LEU A 119 2.13 7.00 2.93
C LEU A 119 2.22 7.25 4.44
N ARG A 120 3.35 7.78 4.93
CA ARG A 120 3.48 8.20 6.32
C ARG A 120 2.56 9.38 6.63
N GLU A 121 2.51 10.39 5.76
CA GLU A 121 1.57 11.50 5.96
C GLU A 121 0.11 11.09 5.84
N ARG A 122 -0.21 10.18 4.90
CA ARG A 122 -1.51 9.54 4.81
C ARG A 122 -1.90 8.86 6.13
N ARG A 123 -0.98 8.12 6.75
CA ARG A 123 -1.23 7.48 8.06
C ARG A 123 -1.45 8.52 9.15
N ASN A 124 -0.57 9.53 9.25
CA ASN A 124 -0.70 10.60 10.24
C ASN A 124 -2.04 11.34 10.15
N ALA A 125 -2.52 11.60 8.94
CA ALA A 125 -3.81 12.23 8.69
C ALA A 125 -4.97 11.34 9.17
N PHE A 126 -4.93 10.04 8.86
CA PHE A 126 -5.93 9.08 9.31
C PHE A 126 -5.97 8.98 10.84
N ASP A 127 -4.81 8.83 11.49
CA ASP A 127 -4.70 8.70 12.94
C ASP A 127 -5.21 9.99 13.65
N ALA A 128 -4.92 11.16 13.09
CA ALA A 128 -5.42 12.44 13.62
C ALA A 128 -6.95 12.56 13.50
N ILE A 129 -7.54 12.17 12.37
CA ILE A 129 -9.01 12.14 12.21
C ILE A 129 -9.64 11.16 13.20
N ASP A 130 -9.05 9.96 13.36
CA ASP A 130 -9.62 8.93 14.21
C ASP A 130 -9.65 9.35 15.69
N THR A 131 -8.68 10.16 16.10
CA THR A 131 -8.57 10.71 17.47
C THR A 131 -9.69 11.70 17.81
N ILE A 132 -10.35 12.33 16.83
CA ILE A 132 -11.47 13.26 17.06
C ILE A 132 -12.65 12.50 17.68
N LYS A 133 -13.16 12.98 18.82
CA LYS A 133 -14.23 12.30 19.58
C LYS A 133 -15.50 13.12 19.72
N LYS A 134 -15.39 14.44 19.89
CA LYS A 134 -16.57 15.27 20.22
C LYS A 134 -17.22 15.84 18.95
N ASN A 135 -16.43 16.32 18.00
CA ASN A 135 -16.92 16.98 16.80
C ASN A 135 -17.11 15.99 15.64
N GLN A 136 -18.17 15.18 15.72
CA GLN A 136 -18.46 14.15 14.72
C GLN A 136 -18.68 14.73 13.31
N ALA A 137 -19.36 15.88 13.19
CA ALA A 137 -19.59 16.52 11.90
C ALA A 137 -18.27 16.88 11.20
N LYS A 138 -17.30 17.43 11.95
CA LYS A 138 -15.99 17.76 11.39
C LYS A 138 -15.14 16.52 11.12
N LYS A 139 -15.25 15.48 11.95
CA LYS A 139 -14.61 14.18 11.70
C LYS A 139 -15.08 13.58 10.38
N ASP A 140 -16.38 13.59 10.11
CA ASP A 140 -16.96 13.05 8.88
C ASP A 140 -16.55 13.87 7.64
N GLU A 141 -16.52 15.20 7.74
CA GLU A 141 -16.01 16.09 6.70
C GLU A 141 -14.54 15.79 6.37
N LEU A 142 -13.69 15.68 7.38
CA LEU A 142 -12.26 15.38 7.20
C LEU A 142 -12.04 13.97 6.64
N ALA A 143 -12.83 12.98 7.07
CA ALA A 143 -12.79 11.63 6.52
C ALA A 143 -13.19 11.59 5.04
N GLN A 144 -14.20 12.35 4.64
CA GLN A 144 -14.58 12.46 3.23
C GLN A 144 -13.48 13.13 2.40
N ASN A 145 -12.87 14.20 2.91
CA ASN A 145 -11.74 14.86 2.27
C ASN A 145 -10.53 13.91 2.16
N PHE A 146 -10.29 13.10 3.18
CA PHE A 146 -9.25 12.08 3.16
C PHE A 146 -9.47 11.06 2.05
N ASP A 147 -10.68 10.52 1.94
CA ASP A 147 -11.03 9.55 0.89
C ASP A 147 -10.88 10.18 -0.52
N ASN A 148 -11.23 11.45 -0.69
CA ASN A 148 -11.05 12.17 -1.96
C ASN A 148 -9.56 12.32 -2.31
N ILE A 149 -8.71 12.73 -1.36
CA ILE A 149 -7.27 12.88 -1.57
C ILE A 149 -6.61 11.51 -1.84
N ASP A 150 -7.02 10.47 -1.11
CA ASP A 150 -6.50 9.11 -1.31
C ASP A 150 -6.84 8.57 -2.70
N ASN A 151 -8.08 8.76 -3.16
CA ASN A 151 -8.50 8.40 -4.51
C ASN A 151 -7.77 9.21 -5.59
N ALA A 152 -7.53 10.50 -5.36
CA ALA A 152 -6.74 11.34 -6.26
C ALA A 152 -5.29 10.84 -6.35
N TYR A 153 -4.67 10.48 -5.22
CA TYR A 153 -3.31 9.95 -5.19
C TYR A 153 -3.19 8.58 -5.88
N ARG A 154 -4.16 7.68 -5.65
CA ARG A 154 -4.24 6.39 -6.38
C ARG A 154 -4.37 6.58 -7.89
N THR A 155 -5.18 7.55 -8.31
CA THR A 155 -5.36 7.91 -9.74
C THR A 155 -4.09 8.53 -10.31
N PHE A 156 -3.39 9.37 -9.54
CA PHE A 156 -2.09 9.92 -9.92
C PHE A 156 -1.06 8.80 -10.16
N LEU A 157 -0.95 7.83 -9.24
CA LEU A 157 -0.05 6.69 -9.42
C LEU A 157 -0.39 5.93 -10.71
N LYS A 158 -1.67 5.60 -10.93
CA LYS A 158 -2.12 4.95 -12.17
C LYS A 158 -1.72 5.74 -13.43
N SER A 159 -1.93 7.05 -13.41
CA SER A 159 -1.56 7.95 -14.53
C SER A 159 -0.06 7.94 -14.81
N VAL A 160 0.77 8.10 -13.77
CA VAL A 160 2.23 8.15 -13.92
C VAL A 160 2.77 6.83 -14.47
N PHE A 161 2.32 5.69 -13.94
CA PHE A 161 2.79 4.40 -14.39
C PHE A 161 2.20 3.96 -15.74
N ASN A 162 1.17 4.63 -16.26
CA ASN A 162 0.70 4.44 -17.64
C ASN A 162 1.69 4.96 -18.70
N ILE A 163 2.70 5.74 -18.30
CA ILE A 163 3.72 6.29 -19.21
C ILE A 163 4.71 5.18 -19.60
N ALA A 164 5.04 5.06 -20.88
CA ALA A 164 5.92 3.99 -21.37
C ALA A 164 7.40 4.13 -20.92
N ASN A 165 7.89 5.37 -20.73
CA ASN A 165 9.28 5.64 -20.42
C ASN A 165 9.53 5.66 -18.89
N VAL A 166 10.35 4.72 -18.41
CA VAL A 166 10.68 4.57 -16.99
C VAL A 166 11.44 5.75 -16.37
N ASP A 167 12.19 6.52 -17.16
CA ASP A 167 12.83 7.77 -16.68
C ASP A 167 11.78 8.85 -16.43
N VAL A 168 10.76 8.94 -17.28
CA VAL A 168 9.64 9.87 -17.08
C VAL A 168 8.80 9.44 -15.88
N ILE A 169 8.52 8.15 -15.70
CA ILE A 169 7.88 7.62 -14.48
C ILE A 169 8.68 8.05 -13.25
N PHE A 170 9.98 7.78 -13.24
CA PHE A 170 10.86 8.09 -12.11
C PHE A 170 10.86 9.59 -11.77
N ASN A 171 10.99 10.46 -12.78
CA ASN A 171 10.98 11.91 -12.58
C ASN A 171 9.61 12.42 -12.06
N ASN A 172 8.51 11.88 -12.57
CA ASN A 172 7.16 12.25 -12.10
C ASN A 172 6.93 11.83 -10.66
N ILE A 173 7.40 10.64 -10.24
CA ILE A 173 7.33 10.23 -8.83
C ILE A 173 8.20 11.14 -7.97
N LYS A 174 9.44 11.40 -8.39
CA LYS A 174 10.39 12.23 -7.63
C LYS A 174 9.84 13.63 -7.33
N ASN A 175 9.11 14.22 -8.28
CA ASN A 175 8.67 15.61 -8.20
C ASN A 175 7.22 15.78 -7.69
N HIS A 176 6.52 14.70 -7.32
CA HIS A 176 5.13 14.81 -6.90
C HIS A 176 4.98 15.44 -5.51
N THR A 177 3.84 16.06 -5.25
CA THR A 177 3.51 16.69 -3.96
C THR A 177 2.38 15.98 -3.20
N GLY A 178 2.17 14.68 -3.47
CA GLY A 178 1.05 13.90 -2.92
C GLY A 178 0.93 13.91 -1.40
N SER A 179 2.02 14.12 -0.66
CA SER A 179 2.01 14.25 0.80
C SER A 179 1.31 15.52 1.31
N GLN A 180 1.28 16.60 0.53
CA GLN A 180 0.76 17.90 0.97
C GLN A 180 -0.74 17.85 1.33
N GLY A 181 -1.53 17.12 0.53
CA GLY A 181 -2.96 16.97 0.79
C GLY A 181 -3.24 16.26 2.13
N PHE A 182 -2.50 15.19 2.40
CA PHE A 182 -2.61 14.47 3.67
C PHE A 182 -2.09 15.30 4.85
N ALA A 183 -0.97 16.00 4.70
CA ALA A 183 -0.44 16.90 5.73
C ALA A 183 -1.45 17.99 6.10
N LYS A 184 -2.15 18.59 5.12
CA LYS A 184 -3.21 19.56 5.39
C LYS A 184 -4.36 18.94 6.20
N ILE A 185 -4.83 17.76 5.82
CA ILE A 185 -5.90 17.06 6.56
C ILE A 185 -5.48 16.77 8.01
N ARG A 186 -4.24 16.30 8.19
CA ARG A 186 -3.66 16.12 9.51
C ARG A 186 -3.75 17.42 10.28
N ASP A 187 -3.18 18.51 9.77
CA ASP A 187 -3.13 19.79 10.49
C ASP A 187 -4.53 20.34 10.82
N ASP A 188 -5.50 20.19 9.90
CA ASP A 188 -6.90 20.53 10.10
C ASP A 188 -7.53 19.67 11.23
N ALA A 189 -7.24 18.37 11.29
CA ALA A 189 -7.71 17.49 12.36
C ALA A 189 -7.10 17.87 13.73
N TRP A 190 -5.82 18.24 13.77
CA TRP A 190 -5.16 18.72 14.99
C TRP A 190 -5.76 20.04 15.50
N LEU A 191 -6.21 20.93 14.60
CA LEU A 191 -6.95 22.14 14.99
C LEU A 191 -8.26 21.80 15.67
N VAL A 192 -9.00 20.80 15.18
CA VAL A 192 -10.24 20.34 15.80
C VAL A 192 -9.98 19.78 17.20
N LEU A 193 -8.98 18.91 17.34
CA LEU A 193 -8.60 18.32 18.63
C LEU A 193 -8.25 19.37 19.67
N ARG A 194 -7.54 20.43 19.29
CA ARG A 194 -7.23 21.54 20.21
C ARG A 194 -8.46 22.27 20.72
N ASN A 195 -9.51 22.36 19.90
CA ASN A 195 -10.76 22.99 20.28
C ASN A 195 -11.67 22.05 21.11
N GLU A 196 -11.29 20.78 21.27
CA GLU A 196 -11.98 19.80 22.11
C GLU A 196 -11.40 19.68 23.53
N MET A 197 -10.20 20.23 23.78
CA MET A 197 -9.54 20.26 25.09
C MET A 197 -10.05 21.41 25.95
#